data_AF-A0A3C0I7N0-F1
#
_entry.id   AF-A0A3C0I7N0-F1
#
_cell.length_a   1.000
_cell.length_b   1.000
_cell.length_c   1.000
_cell.angle_alpha   90.00
_cell.angle_beta   90.00
_cell.angle_gamma   90.00
#
_symmetry.space_group_name_H-M   'P 1'
#
loop_
_entity.id
_entity.type
_entity.pdbx_description
1 polymer ?
#
loop_
_entity_poly.entity_id
_entity_poly.type
_entity_poly.pdbx_seq_one_letter_code
_entity_poly.pdbx_strand_id
1 'polypeptide(L)' 'MPSFDIVSEVNLHELSNAVDQTNRELSTRFDFKGSKAQVEYSSETLILTLHAETEFQINQITTIL' A
#
# COMPACT_ATOMS: atom_id res chain seq x y z
N MET A 1 -17.46 4.02 -37.48
CA MET A 1 -17.13 5.06 -36.49
C MET A 1 -16.36 4.38 -35.37
N PRO A 2 -15.15 4.84 -35.02
CA PRO A 2 -14.44 4.28 -33.87
C PRO A 2 -15.11 4.73 -32.56
N SER A 3 -15.26 3.80 -31.62
CA SER A 3 -15.71 4.03 -30.25
C SER A 3 -14.68 3.45 -29.28
N PHE A 4 -14.65 3.95 -28.05
CA PHE A 4 -13.83 3.44 -26.95
C PHE A 4 -14.62 3.48 -25.66
N ASP A 5 -14.21 2.67 -24.69
CA ASP A 5 -14.87 2.54 -23.39
C ASP A 5 -14.12 3.36 -22.32
N ILE A 6 -14.89 3.92 -21.39
CA ILE A 6 -14.38 4.55 -20.18
C ILE A 6 -14.37 3.49 -19.08
N VAL A 7 -13.18 3.15 -18.60
CA VAL A 7 -12.99 2.14 -17.54
C VAL A 7 -12.32 2.75 -16.32
N SER A 8 -12.61 2.19 -15.15
CA SER A 8 -11.96 2.52 -13.87
C SER A 8 -11.34 1.24 -13.31
N GLU A 9 -10.26 0.80 -13.95
CA GLU A 9 -9.54 -0.42 -13.58
C GLU A 9 -8.19 -0.07 -12.96
N VAL A 10 -7.82 -0.78 -11.90
CA VAL A 10 -6.50 -0.67 -11.27
C VAL A 10 -5.64 -1.82 -11.73
N ASN A 11 -4.41 -1.54 -12.14
CA ASN A 11 -3.45 -2.58 -12.49
C ASN A 11 -2.95 -3.28 -11.22
N LEU A 12 -3.32 -4.54 -11.03
CA LEU A 12 -2.97 -5.32 -9.85
C LEU A 12 -1.46 -5.55 -9.71
N HIS A 13 -0.72 -5.62 -10.81
CA HIS A 13 0.74 -5.76 -10.75
C HIS A 13 1.40 -4.49 -10.22
N GLU A 14 0.94 -3.32 -10.68
CA GLU A 14 1.39 -2.03 -10.17
C GLU A 14 1.00 -1.84 -8.70
N LEU A 15 -0.18 -2.32 -8.29
CA LEU A 15 -0.61 -2.29 -6.90
C LEU A 15 0.32 -3.13 -6.00
N SER A 16 0.67 -4.35 -6.42
CA SER A 16 1.63 -5.18 -5.68
C SER A 16 3.00 -4.50 -5.60
N ASN A 17 3.46 -3.89 -6.68
CA ASN A 17 4.72 -3.14 -6.69
C ASN A 17 4.68 -1.95 -5.71
N ALA A 18 3.57 -1.22 -5.63
CA ALA A 18 3.39 -0.10 -4.70
C ALA A 18 3.42 -0.55 -3.24
N VAL A 19 2.77 -1.67 -2.91
CA VAL A 19 2.79 -2.26 -1.56
C VAL A 19 4.21 -2.71 -1.17
N ASP A 20 4.93 -3.35 -2.08
CA ASP A 20 6.32 -3.78 -1.86
C ASP A 20 7.25 -2.58 -1.65
N GLN A 21 7.09 -1.51 -2.43
CA GLN A 21 7.85 -0.27 -2.26
C GLN A 21 7.56 0.38 -0.90
N THR A 22 6.29 0.44 -0.51
CA THR A 22 5.89 0.99 0.80
C THR A 22 6.55 0.20 1.93
N ASN A 23 6.49 -1.13 1.91
CA ASN A 23 7.15 -1.97 2.91
C ASN A 23 8.68 -1.77 2.96
N ARG A 24 9.33 -1.58 1.80
CA ARG A 24 10.76 -1.24 1.75
C ARG A 24 11.04 0.12 2.39
N GLU A 25 10.24 1.13 2.10
CA GLU A 25 10.42 2.46 2.68
C GLU A 25 10.26 2.43 4.21
N LEU A 26 9.24 1.73 4.72
CA LEU A 26 9.04 1.53 6.16
C LEU A 26 10.25 0.86 6.83
N SER A 27 10.90 -0.10 6.15
CA SER A 27 12.11 -0.76 6.68
C SER A 27 13.32 0.17 6.79
N THR A 28 13.38 1.22 5.98
CA THR A 28 14.50 2.18 5.95
C THR A 28 14.28 3.39 6.85
N ARG A 29 13.03 3.69 7.19
CA ARG A 29 12.65 4.83 8.02
C ARG A 29 13.01 4.60 9.49
N PHE A 30 13.76 5.55 10.07
CA PHE A 30 14.23 5.45 11.45
C PHE A 30 13.09 5.45 12.48
N ASP A 31 12.02 6.18 12.21
CA ASP A 31 10.82 6.27 13.06
C ASP A 31 9.96 5.00 13.06
N PHE A 32 10.17 4.10 12.10
CA PHE A 32 9.56 2.77 12.03
C PHE A 32 10.52 1.66 12.50
N LYS A 33 11.75 2.00 12.88
CA LYS A 33 12.74 1.02 13.31
C LYS A 33 12.29 0.31 14.59
N GLY A 34 12.01 -0.99 14.48
CA GLY A 34 11.56 -1.81 15.60
C GLY A 34 10.05 -1.78 15.84
N SER A 35 9.28 -1.03 15.05
CA SER A 35 7.82 -1.13 15.08
C SER A 35 7.35 -2.29 14.21
N LYS A 36 6.19 -2.86 14.54
CA LYS A 36 5.54 -3.91 13.73
C LYS A 36 4.71 -3.32 12.57
N ALA A 37 5.20 -2.24 11.95
CA ALA A 37 4.50 -1.63 10.84
C ALA A 37 4.61 -2.46 9.57
N GLN A 38 3.48 -2.75 8.93
CA GLN A 38 3.42 -3.57 7.72
C GLN A 38 2.21 -3.19 6.88
N VAL A 39 2.37 -3.28 5.56
CA VAL A 39 1.27 -3.19 4.60
C VAL A 39 1.08 -4.55 3.95
N GLU A 40 -0.15 -5.08 3.99
CA GLU A 40 -0.50 -6.36 3.38
C GLU A 40 -1.64 -6.17 2.38
N TYR A 41 -1.51 -6.78 1.20
CA TYR A 41 -2.56 -6.78 0.17
C TYR A 41 -3.02 -8.21 -0.09
N SER A 42 -4.31 -8.46 0.06
CA SER A 42 -4.95 -9.72 -0.30
C SER A 42 -5.60 -9.60 -1.68
N SER A 43 -5.05 -10.33 -2.65
CA SER A 43 -5.60 -10.39 -4.01
C SER A 43 -6.95 -11.10 -4.09
N GLU A 44 -7.24 -11.99 -3.15
CA GLU A 44 -8.51 -12.72 -3.08
C GLU A 44 -9.67 -11.83 -2.59
N THR A 45 -9.42 -10.99 -1.59
CA THR A 45 -10.45 -10.13 -0.99
C THR A 45 -10.42 -8.69 -1.52
N LEU A 46 -9.38 -8.32 -2.27
CA LEU A 46 -9.08 -6.95 -2.71
C LEU A 46 -8.97 -5.96 -1.53
N ILE A 47 -8.53 -6.44 -0.38
CA ILE A 47 -8.36 -5.64 0.84
C ILE A 47 -6.88 -5.35 1.06
N LEU A 48 -6.61 -4.09 1.42
CA LEU A 48 -5.30 -3.61 1.83
C LEU A 48 -5.34 -3.32 3.34
N THR A 49 -4.51 -4.02 4.10
CA THR A 49 -4.47 -3.95 5.57
C THR A 49 -3.19 -3.24 6.01
N LEU A 50 -3.35 -2.24 6.86
CA LEU A 50 -2.27 -1.43 7.42
C LEU A 50 -2.10 -1.82 8.90
N HIS A 51 -0.94 -2.33 9.24
CA HIS A 51 -0.55 -2.63 10.62
C HIS A 51 0.39 -1.56 11.13
N ALA A 52 0.13 -1.02 12.31
CA ALA A 52 1.05 -0.16 13.05
C ALA A 52 0.69 -0.13 14.54
N GLU A 53 1.59 0.39 15.39
CA GLU A 53 1.39 0.45 16.84
C GLU A 53 0.55 1.65 17.27
N THR A 54 0.54 2.71 16.45
CA THR A 54 -0.17 3.95 16.74
C THR A 54 -0.91 4.45 15.51
N GLU A 55 -2.01 5.17 15.71
CA GLU A 55 -2.78 5.80 14.63
C GLU A 55 -1.94 6.83 13.85
N PHE A 56 -1.01 7.52 14.52
CA PHE A 56 -0.08 8.43 13.87
C PHE A 56 0.78 7.72 12.83
N GLN A 57 1.28 6.52 13.14
CA GLN A 57 2.03 5.70 12.18
C GLN A 57 1.16 5.24 11.02
N ILE A 58 -0.12 4.91 11.24
CA ILE A 58 -1.06 4.61 10.14
C ILE A 58 -1.17 5.80 9.19
N ASN A 59 -1.35 7.02 9.70
CA ASN A 59 -1.41 8.22 8.87
C ASN A 59 -0.11 8.46 8.08
N GLN A 60 1.04 8.17 8.69
CA GLN A 60 2.33 8.22 7.98
C GLN A 60 2.40 7.19 6.85
N ILE A 61 1.97 5.94 7.08
CA ILE A 61 1.95 4.89 6.05
C ILE A 61 1.01 5.29 4.91
N THR A 62 -0.18 5.80 5.21
CA THR A 62 -1.15 6.29 4.20
C THR A 62 -0.61 7.46 3.36
N THR A 63 0.38 8.20 3.85
CA THR A 63 1.04 9.27 3.08
C THR A 63 2.13 8.74 2.16
N ILE A 64 2.72 7.59 2.50
CA ILE A 64 3.77 6.93 1.70
C ILE A 64 3.14 6.12 0.55
N LEU A 65 2.02 5.44 0.83
CA LEU A 65 1.25 4.65 -0.13
C LEU A 65 0.52 5.53 -1.15
#